data_AF-A0A6V7J1X5-F1
#
_entry.id   AF-A0A6V7J1X5-F1
#
_cell.length_a   1.000
_cell.length_b   1.000
_cell.length_c   1.000
_cell.angle_alpha   90.00
_cell.angle_beta   90.00
_cell.angle_gamma   90.00
#
_symmetry.space_group_name_H-M   'P 1'
#
loop_
_entity.id
_entity.type
_entity.pdbx_description
1 polymer ?
#
loop_
_entity_poly.entity_id
_entity_poly.type
_entity_poly.pdbx_seq_one_letter_code
_entity_poly.pdbx_strand_id
1 'polypeptide(L)' 'SKDEVKMSGYFTHSGTILKLISLLGIAKDDEPMRHDLYPFDDRSWRSSLIDSFASNLAFVSF' A
#
# COMPACT_ATOMS: atom_id res chain seq x y z
N SER A 1 -6.22 -0.68 34.82
CA SER A 1 -6.78 -1.70 33.92
C SER A 1 -5.62 -2.28 33.14
N LYS A 2 -5.20 -3.51 33.44
CA LYS A 2 -3.98 -4.12 32.88
C LYS A 2 -4.42 -5.08 31.77
N ASP A 3 -4.47 -4.57 30.54
CA ASP A 3 -4.37 -5.29 29.27
C ASP A 3 -4.46 -4.23 28.15
N GLU A 4 -3.35 -3.52 27.93
CA GLU A 4 -3.24 -2.59 26.80
C GLU A 4 -2.82 -3.38 25.56
N VAL A 5 -3.60 -3.28 24.48
CA VAL A 5 -3.28 -3.92 23.20
C VAL A 5 -2.06 -3.23 22.60
N LYS A 6 -0.90 -3.90 22.66
CA LYS A 6 0.37 -3.39 22.11
C LYS A 6 0.49 -3.55 20.60
N MET A 7 -0.28 -4.47 20.02
CA MET A 7 -0.25 -4.80 18.60
C MET A 7 -1.55 -5.52 18.21
N SER A 8 -2.10 -5.19 17.05
CA SER A 8 -3.14 -5.97 16.37
C SER A 8 -2.69 -6.32 14.95
N GLY A 9 -3.15 -7.46 14.44
CA GLY A 9 -2.83 -7.95 13.11
C GLY A 9 -4.08 -8.34 12.35
N TYR A 10 -4.13 -8.03 11.06
CA TYR A 10 -5.25 -8.33 10.17
C TYR A 10 -4.73 -8.97 8.88
N PHE A 11 -5.45 -9.97 8.38
CA PHE A 11 -5.16 -10.61 7.09
C PHE A 11 -6.16 -10.16 6.06
N THR A 12 -5.68 -9.90 4.85
CA THR A 12 -6.53 -9.48 3.74
C THR A 12 -5.92 -9.86 2.40
N HIS A 13 -6.65 -9.58 1.32
CA HIS A 13 -6.18 -9.78 -0.04
C HIS A 13 -5.51 -8.52 -0.60
N SER A 14 -4.72 -8.72 -1.66
CA SER A 14 -4.00 -7.66 -2.38
C SER A 14 -4.87 -6.45 -2.72
N GLY A 15 -6.09 -6.69 -3.21
CA GLY A 15 -7.04 -5.63 -3.56
C GLY A 15 -7.41 -4.72 -2.39
N THR A 16 -7.39 -5.21 -1.15
CA THR A 16 -7.63 -4.37 0.04
C THR A 16 -6.41 -3.51 0.35
N ILE A 17 -5.21 -4.07 0.26
CA ILE A 17 -3.95 -3.34 0.45
C ILE A 17 -3.87 -2.19 -0.54
N LEU A 18 -4.08 -2.46 -1.85
CA LEU A 18 -4.05 -1.44 -2.89
C LEU A 18 -5.07 -0.32 -2.61
N LYS A 19 -6.32 -0.66 -2.27
CA LYS A 19 -7.35 0.34 -1.96
C LYS A 19 -6.97 1.21 -0.76
N LEU A 20 -6.41 0.62 0.29
CA LEU A 20 -6.00 1.33 1.49
C LEU A 20 -4.82 2.29 1.21
N ILE A 21 -3.79 1.82 0.51
CA ILE A 21 -2.64 2.64 0.10
C ILE A 21 -3.09 3.80 -0.80
N SER A 22 -3.99 3.55 -1.76
CA SER A 22 -4.61 4.59 -2.59
C SER A 22 -5.39 5.61 -1.75
N LEU A 23 -6.20 5.14 -0.78
CA LEU A 23 -6.99 6.02 0.09
C LEU A 23 -6.11 6.92 0.96
N LEU A 24 -4.96 6.40 1.41
CA LEU A 24 -3.97 7.17 2.18
C LEU A 24 -3.11 8.09 1.31
N GLY A 25 -3.25 8.04 -0.02
CA GLY A 25 -2.44 8.82 -0.95
C GLY A 25 -0.96 8.40 -1.01
N ILE A 26 -0.63 7.21 -0.53
CA ILE A 26 0.74 6.67 -0.57
C ILE A 26 1.07 6.24 -2.00
N ALA A 27 2.30 6.49 -2.44
CA ALA A 27 2.78 6.15 -3.78
C ALA A 27 1.92 6.72 -4.91
N LYS A 28 1.29 7.89 -4.68
CA LYS A 28 0.51 8.60 -5.69
C LYS A 28 1.45 9.25 -6.71
N ASP A 29 1.25 8.93 -7.99
CA ASP A 29 1.92 9.60 -9.10
C ASP A 29 1.30 10.99 -9.36
N ASP A 30 2.11 11.90 -9.92
CA ASP A 30 1.65 13.25 -10.30
C ASP A 30 0.62 13.20 -11.42
N GLU A 31 0.81 12.28 -12.38
CA GLU A 31 -0.07 12.07 -13.52
C GLU A 31 -0.80 10.72 -13.41
N PRO A 32 -2.09 10.64 -13.79
CA PRO A 32 -2.81 9.37 -13.84
C PRO A 32 -2.15 8.36 -14.78
N MET A 33 -2.27 7.07 -14.47
CA MET A 33 -1.83 6.01 -15.39
C MET A 33 -2.62 6.07 -16.70
N ARG A 34 -1.91 6.19 -17.83
CA ARG A 34 -2.47 6.14 -19.17
C ARG A 34 -1.87 4.96 -19.94
N HIS A 35 -2.62 4.46 -20.92
CA HIS A 35 -2.26 3.27 -21.70
C HIS A 35 -1.03 3.47 -22.61
N ASP A 36 -0.71 4.72 -22.95
CA ASP A 36 0.36 5.15 -23.86
C ASP A 36 1.66 5.56 -23.14
N LEU A 37 1.63 5.58 -21.81
CA LEU A 37 2.74 5.93 -20.96
C LEU A 37 3.53 4.67 -20.56
N TYR A 38 4.21 4.03 -21.50
CA TYR A 38 5.07 2.85 -21.24
C TYR A 38 6.35 2.84 -22.12
N PRO A 39 7.54 2.50 -21.55
CA PRO A 39 7.80 2.24 -20.13
C PRO A 39 7.83 3.55 -19.33
N PHE A 40 7.51 3.45 -18.04
CA PHE A 40 7.50 4.58 -17.10
C PHE A 40 8.17 4.09 -15.83
N ASP A 41 9.49 4.20 -15.82
CA ASP A 41 10.35 3.56 -14.82
C ASP A 41 10.44 4.37 -13.51
N ASP A 42 9.99 5.63 -13.54
CA ASP A 42 9.99 6.58 -12.43
C ASP A 42 8.67 6.63 -11.65
N ARG A 43 7.72 5.75 -11.97
CA ARG A 43 6.44 5.67 -11.24
C ARG A 43 6.64 5.30 -9.78
N SER A 44 5.93 6.02 -8.91
CA SER A 44 5.73 5.68 -7.52
C SER A 44 4.76 4.50 -7.39
N TRP A 45 3.69 4.48 -8.19
CA TRP A 45 2.70 3.39 -8.15
C TRP A 45 3.21 2.12 -8.84
N ARG A 46 3.77 1.19 -8.05
CA ARG A 46 4.33 -0.07 -8.53
C ARG A 46 3.75 -1.26 -7.76
N SER A 47 2.72 -1.90 -8.31
CA SER A 47 2.04 -3.04 -7.64
C SER A 47 3.01 -4.17 -7.28
N SER A 48 3.99 -4.46 -8.13
CA SER A 48 5.02 -5.47 -7.85
C SER A 48 5.87 -5.19 -6.61
N LEU A 49 5.94 -3.93 -6.15
CA LEU A 49 6.59 -3.54 -4.90
C LEU A 49 5.59 -3.37 -3.74
N ILE A 50 4.36 -2.93 -4.04
CA ILE A 50 3.34 -2.60 -3.04
C ILE A 50 2.57 -3.83 -2.54
N ASP A 51 2.18 -4.74 -3.43
CA ASP A 51 1.27 -5.87 -3.12
C ASP A 51 1.76 -7.25 -3.57
N SER A 52 3.08 -7.42 -3.68
CA SER A 52 3.72 -8.72 -3.90
C SER A 52 3.20 -9.81 -2.95
N PHE A 53 3.41 -11.08 -3.30
CA PHE A 53 2.98 -12.19 -2.45
C PHE A 53 3.48 -12.05 -1.01
N ALA A 54 2.57 -12.23 -0.05
CA ALA A 54 2.83 -12.09 1.39
C ALA A 54 3.29 -10.68 1.82
N SER A 55 2.88 -9.63 1.10
CA SER A 55 3.13 -8.24 1.52
C SER A 55 2.51 -7.93 2.88
N ASN A 56 3.22 -7.12 3.68
CA ASN A 56 2.79 -6.68 5.00
C ASN A 56 2.76 -5.14 5.05
N LEU A 57 1.76 -4.58 5.75
CA LEU A 57 1.65 -3.15 6.04
C LEU A 57 1.54 -2.95 7.55
N ALA A 58 2.36 -2.06 8.11
CA ALA A 58 2.37 -1.76 9.54
C ALA A 58 2.16 -0.26 9.79
N PHE A 59 1.31 0.07 10.76
CA PHE A 59 1.15 1.42 11.28
C PHE A 59 1.82 1.49 12.66
N VAL A 60 2.74 2.44 12.85
CA VAL A 60 3.51 2.61 14.08
C VAL A 60 3.16 3.96 14.69
N SER A 61 2.78 3.97 15.97
CA SER A 61 2.56 5.19 16.77
C SER A 61 3.65 5.31 17.84
N PHE A 62 4.13 6.54 18.10
CA PHE A 62 5.15 6.85 19.10
C PHE A 62 4.57 7.59 20.30
#